data_AF-A0A1S3DH20-F1
#
_entry.id   AF-A0A1S3DH20-F1
#
_cell.length_a   1.000
_cell.length_b   1.000
_cell.length_c   1.000
_cell.angle_alpha   90.00
_cell.angle_beta   90.00
_cell.angle_gamma   90.00
#
_symmetry.space_group_name_H-M   'P 1'
#
loop_
_entity.id
_entity.type
_entity.pdbx_description
1 polymer ?
#
loop_
_entity_poly.entity_id
_entity_poly.type
_entity_poly.pdbx_seq_one_letter_code
_entity_poly.pdbx_strand_id
1 'polypeptide(L)'
;MSWWDYGYQIAGMANRTTLVDNNTWNNSHIALVGKAMSSTEPEAYSIMTALDVDYVLVLFGGVIGYSGDDINKFLWMVRIAEGEYPKEIKESDYFTERGEFRVDAEGSPTLLNCLMYKLSYYKFGELKVRPEGSPTLLIAHLMRDSLRDGYATAQNT
;
A
#
# COMPACT_ATOMS: atom_id res chain seq x y z
N MET A 1 -5.46 -7.28 5.98
CA MET A 1 -4.53 -7.46 4.85
C MET A 1 -3.23 -6.73 5.14
N SER A 2 -2.09 -7.36 4.85
CA SER A 2 -0.73 -6.79 4.96
C SER A 2 0.16 -7.43 3.90
N TRP A 3 1.36 -6.92 3.71
CA TRP A 3 2.38 -7.67 2.96
C TRP A 3 2.77 -8.98 3.67
N TRP A 4 3.26 -9.96 2.91
CA TRP A 4 3.50 -11.33 3.39
C TRP A 4 4.59 -11.42 4.48
N ASP A 5 5.58 -10.52 4.45
CA ASP A 5 6.65 -10.41 5.46
C ASP A 5 6.11 -10.38 6.90
N TYR A 6 4.94 -9.76 7.10
CA TYR A 6 4.39 -9.46 8.42
C TYR A 6 3.38 -10.51 8.92
N GLY A 7 3.02 -11.51 8.10
CA GLY A 7 1.91 -12.43 8.39
C GLY A 7 2.07 -13.16 9.74
N TYR A 8 3.25 -13.73 10.01
CA TYR A 8 3.52 -14.41 11.28
C TYR A 8 3.54 -13.48 12.48
N GLN A 9 4.04 -12.24 12.32
CA GLN A 9 4.06 -11.26 13.41
C GLN A 9 2.64 -10.83 13.79
N ILE A 10 1.77 -10.62 12.80
CA ILE A 10 0.37 -10.28 13.02
C ILE A 10 -0.37 -11.44 13.69
N ALA A 11 -0.19 -12.67 13.18
CA ALA A 11 -0.81 -13.85 13.78
C ALA A 11 -0.35 -14.07 15.22
N GLY A 12 0.95 -13.95 15.49
CA GLY A 12 1.52 -14.19 16.83
C GLY A 12 1.27 -13.07 17.83
N MET A 13 1.45 -11.81 17.44
CA MET A 13 1.38 -10.67 18.37
C MET A 13 0.00 -10.03 18.44
N ALA A 14 -0.68 -9.86 17.30
CA ALA A 14 -2.00 -9.24 17.24
C ALA A 14 -3.15 -10.25 17.41
N ASN A 15 -2.86 -11.55 17.29
CA ASN A 15 -3.86 -12.63 17.33
C ASN A 15 -5.04 -12.32 16.38
N ARG A 16 -4.73 -12.07 15.11
CA ARG A 16 -5.69 -11.78 14.03
C ARG A 16 -5.37 -12.63 12.81
N THR A 17 -6.43 -12.97 12.07
CA THR A 17 -6.32 -13.70 10.81
C THR A 17 -5.66 -12.84 9.74
N THR A 18 -4.71 -13.42 9.00
CA THR A 18 -3.99 -12.78 7.89
C THR A 18 -4.32 -13.47 6.57
N LEU A 19 -4.45 -12.70 5.49
CA LEU A 19 -4.72 -13.26 4.15
C LEU A 19 -3.50 -13.96 3.55
N VAL A 20 -2.32 -13.36 3.70
CA VAL A 20 -1.05 -13.90 3.21
C VAL A 20 -0.09 -14.04 4.37
N ASP A 21 0.77 -15.06 4.30
CA ASP A 21 1.75 -15.37 5.33
C ASP A 21 3.15 -15.58 4.75
N ASN A 22 4.13 -15.72 5.64
CA ASN A 22 5.54 -15.84 5.30
C ASN A 22 5.91 -17.27 4.83
N ASN A 23 4.92 -18.16 4.66
CA ASN A 23 5.14 -19.50 4.10
C ASN A 23 5.13 -19.52 2.57
N THR A 24 4.64 -18.45 1.95
CA THR A 24 4.70 -18.17 0.49
C THR A 24 4.28 -19.32 -0.44
N TRP A 25 3.39 -20.19 0.04
CA TRP A 25 3.01 -21.41 -0.68
C TRP A 25 1.98 -21.19 -1.81
N ASN A 26 1.25 -20.07 -1.79
CA ASN A 26 0.26 -19.71 -2.80
C ASN A 26 0.59 -18.34 -3.42
N ASN A 27 1.40 -18.37 -4.48
CA ASN A 27 1.88 -17.17 -5.17
C ASN A 27 0.74 -16.34 -5.79
N SER A 28 -0.31 -16.98 -6.30
CA SER A 28 -1.45 -16.25 -6.88
C SER A 28 -2.20 -15.42 -5.83
N HIS A 29 -2.25 -15.87 -4.57
CA HIS A 29 -2.84 -15.09 -3.48
C HIS A 29 -1.96 -13.89 -3.09
N ILE A 30 -0.64 -14.06 -3.09
CA ILE A 30 0.32 -12.96 -2.88
C ILE A 30 0.21 -11.94 -4.02
N ALA A 31 0.07 -12.40 -5.26
CA ALA A 31 -0.13 -11.54 -6.42
C ALA A 31 -1.45 -10.76 -6.33
N LEU A 32 -2.52 -11.35 -5.79
CA LEU A 32 -3.78 -10.63 -5.59
C LEU A 32 -3.65 -9.51 -4.54
N VAL A 33 -2.91 -9.75 -3.44
CA VAL A 33 -2.58 -8.69 -2.47
C VAL A 33 -1.69 -7.62 -3.11
N GLY A 34 -0.66 -8.02 -3.88
CA GLY A 34 0.20 -7.09 -4.61
C GLY A 34 -0.58 -6.24 -5.61
N LYS A 35 -1.54 -6.84 -6.32
CA LYS A 35 -2.47 -6.16 -7.22
C LYS A 35 -3.33 -5.16 -6.46
N ALA A 36 -3.96 -5.55 -5.35
CA ALA A 36 -4.76 -4.64 -4.54
C ALA A 36 -3.93 -3.44 -4.05
N MET A 37 -2.70 -3.65 -3.58
CA MET A 37 -1.84 -2.58 -3.09
C MET A 37 -1.32 -1.64 -4.19
N SER A 38 -1.17 -2.15 -5.42
CA SER A 38 -0.66 -1.38 -6.58
C SER A 38 -1.75 -0.77 -7.46
N SER A 39 -3.00 -1.17 -7.32
CA SER A 39 -4.14 -0.64 -8.09
C SER A 39 -4.67 0.69 -7.55
N THR A 40 -5.59 1.29 -8.29
CA THR A 40 -6.37 2.46 -7.83
C THR A 40 -7.33 2.08 -6.70
N GLU A 41 -7.79 3.05 -5.91
CA GLU A 41 -8.71 2.80 -4.79
C GLU A 41 -9.98 2.03 -5.17
N PRO A 42 -10.70 2.32 -6.27
CA PRO A 42 -11.92 1.58 -6.61
C PRO A 42 -11.67 0.10 -6.94
N GLU A 43 -10.58 -0.18 -7.67
CA GLU A 43 -10.19 -1.54 -8.03
C GLU A 43 -9.72 -2.30 -6.80
N ALA A 44 -8.86 -1.68 -6.00
CA ALA A 44 -8.37 -2.26 -4.76
C ALA A 44 -9.51 -2.51 -3.77
N TYR A 45 -10.47 -1.60 -3.65
CA TYR A 45 -11.64 -1.75 -2.79
C TYR A 45 -12.51 -2.93 -3.22
N SER A 46 -12.70 -3.13 -4.52
CA SER A 46 -13.43 -4.28 -5.06
C SER A 46 -12.74 -5.59 -4.71
N ILE A 47 -11.40 -5.66 -4.83
CA ILE A 47 -10.61 -6.84 -4.44
C ILE A 47 -10.70 -7.07 -2.92
N MET A 48 -10.52 -6.04 -2.12
CA MET A 48 -10.58 -6.13 -0.65
C MET A 48 -11.95 -6.57 -0.15
N THR A 49 -13.02 -6.10 -0.78
CA THR A 49 -14.40 -6.52 -0.47
C THR A 49 -14.63 -7.99 -0.84
N ALA A 50 -14.13 -8.42 -2.00
CA ALA A 50 -14.23 -9.84 -2.41
C ALA A 50 -13.46 -10.80 -1.49
N LEU A 51 -12.43 -10.29 -0.80
CA LEU A 51 -11.61 -11.04 0.16
C LEU A 51 -12.05 -10.86 1.62
N ASP A 52 -13.17 -10.18 1.87
CA ASP A 52 -13.70 -9.91 3.22
C ASP A 52 -12.67 -9.24 4.15
N VAL A 53 -11.97 -8.22 3.64
CA VAL A 53 -10.93 -7.48 4.38
C VAL A 53 -11.53 -6.39 5.24
N ASP A 54 -11.35 -6.49 6.56
CA ASP A 54 -11.75 -5.44 7.52
C ASP A 54 -10.70 -4.32 7.70
N TYR A 55 -9.42 -4.68 7.67
CA TYR A 55 -8.31 -3.76 7.99
C TYR A 55 -7.14 -3.96 7.05
N VAL A 56 -6.46 -2.86 6.71
CA VAL A 56 -5.19 -2.87 5.98
C VAL A 56 -4.08 -2.32 6.87
N LEU A 57 -2.96 -3.03 6.91
CA LEU A 57 -1.73 -2.60 7.58
C LEU A 57 -0.68 -2.27 6.51
N VAL A 58 -0.11 -1.07 6.62
CA VAL A 58 1.01 -0.59 5.81
C VAL A 58 2.09 -0.06 6.76
N LEU A 59 3.33 -0.48 6.53
CA LEU A 59 4.48 0.01 7.27
C LEU A 59 5.07 1.23 6.55
N PHE A 60 5.03 2.39 7.19
CA PHE A 60 5.54 3.65 6.63
C PHE A 60 6.70 4.21 7.48
N GLY A 61 7.86 4.39 6.85
CA GLY A 61 9.10 4.79 7.51
C GLY A 61 9.49 6.25 7.35
N GLY A 62 8.68 7.06 6.64
CA GLY A 62 9.08 8.38 6.16
C GLY A 62 9.39 9.44 7.23
N VAL A 63 8.88 9.30 8.46
CA VAL A 63 9.16 10.24 9.56
C VAL A 63 10.57 10.05 10.12
N ILE A 64 11.01 8.81 10.26
CA ILE A 64 12.25 8.44 10.97
C ILE A 64 13.34 7.95 10.01
N GLY A 65 13.08 7.91 8.71
CA GLY A 65 14.01 7.39 7.71
C GLY A 65 14.21 5.87 7.81
N TYR A 66 13.17 5.12 8.16
CA TYR A 66 13.25 3.66 8.23
C TYR A 66 13.22 3.06 6.83
N SER A 67 14.32 2.43 6.42
CA SER A 67 14.50 1.86 5.07
C SER A 67 13.71 0.59 4.79
N GLY A 68 13.21 -0.08 5.83
CA GLY A 68 12.47 -1.35 5.70
C GLY A 68 10.96 -1.19 5.50
N ASP A 69 10.51 0.00 5.06
CA ASP A 69 9.10 0.31 4.87
C ASP A 69 8.51 -0.28 3.57
N ASP A 70 7.19 -0.23 3.43
CA ASP A 70 6.48 -0.86 2.32
C ASP A 70 6.67 -0.11 0.99
N ILE A 71 7.03 1.17 1.02
CA ILE A 71 7.37 1.94 -0.18
C ILE A 71 8.65 1.41 -0.83
N ASN A 72 9.69 1.11 -0.04
CA ASN A 72 10.93 0.52 -0.58
C ASN A 72 10.73 -0.89 -1.12
N LYS A 73 9.70 -1.60 -0.67
CA LYS A 73 9.34 -2.94 -1.15
C LYS A 73 8.31 -2.93 -2.27
N PHE A 74 7.73 -1.77 -2.59
CA PHE A 74 6.56 -1.65 -3.44
C PHE A 74 6.77 -2.26 -4.85
N LEU A 75 7.93 -2.04 -5.47
CA LEU A 75 8.22 -2.62 -6.79
C LEU A 75 8.22 -4.16 -6.79
N TRP A 76 8.52 -4.81 -5.66
CA TRP A 76 8.34 -6.27 -5.56
C TRP A 76 6.87 -6.68 -5.60
N MET A 77 5.99 -5.89 -4.97
CA MET A 77 4.55 -6.11 -5.02
C MET A 77 4.03 -6.00 -6.46
N VAL A 78 4.48 -4.98 -7.18
CA VAL A 78 4.13 -4.74 -8.59
C VAL A 78 4.61 -5.89 -9.48
N ARG A 79 5.86 -6.33 -9.36
CA ARG A 79 6.41 -7.44 -10.17
C ARG A 79 5.68 -8.76 -9.95
N ILE A 80 5.35 -9.08 -8.70
CA ILE A 80 4.60 -10.30 -8.38
C ILE A 80 3.17 -10.20 -8.95
N ALA A 81 2.54 -9.02 -8.85
CA ALA A 81 1.22 -8.79 -9.42
C ALA A 81 1.21 -8.85 -10.95
N GLU A 82 2.19 -8.24 -11.62
CA GLU A 82 2.34 -8.29 -13.08
C GLU A 82 2.53 -9.72 -13.59
N GLY A 83 3.25 -10.57 -12.85
CA GLY A 83 3.45 -11.97 -13.21
C GLY A 83 2.14 -12.75 -13.40
N GLU A 84 1.12 -12.47 -12.60
CA GLU A 84 -0.20 -13.14 -12.67
C GLU A 84 -1.25 -12.29 -13.42
N TYR A 85 -1.14 -10.96 -13.41
CA TYR A 85 -2.10 -10.01 -13.98
C TYR A 85 -1.44 -9.02 -14.97
N PRO A 86 -0.74 -9.48 -16.03
CA PRO A 86 0.07 -8.63 -16.91
C PRO A 86 -0.73 -7.65 -17.79
N LYS A 87 -2.06 -7.84 -17.86
CA LYS A 87 -2.96 -6.93 -18.59
C LYS A 87 -3.42 -5.74 -17.75
N GLU A 88 -3.32 -5.85 -16.43
CA GLU A 88 -3.84 -4.89 -15.48
C GLU A 88 -2.72 -4.13 -14.76
N ILE A 89 -1.62 -4.82 -14.44
CA ILE A 89 -0.46 -4.23 -13.79
C ILE A 89 0.76 -4.39 -14.69
N LYS A 90 1.51 -3.31 -14.87
CA LYS A 90 2.79 -3.28 -15.59
C LYS A 90 3.81 -2.49 -14.79
N GLU A 91 4.99 -3.05 -14.57
CA GLU A 91 6.05 -2.37 -13.80
C GLU A 91 6.44 -1.01 -14.40
N SER A 92 6.47 -0.93 -15.74
CA SER A 92 6.83 0.30 -16.47
C SER A 92 5.96 1.50 -16.11
N ASP A 93 4.69 1.27 -15.76
CA ASP A 93 3.73 2.33 -15.55
C ASP A 93 4.00 3.09 -14.24
N TYR A 94 4.81 2.52 -13.32
CA TYR A 94 5.18 3.15 -12.05
C TYR A 94 6.46 3.98 -12.11
N PHE A 95 7.17 3.96 -13.24
CA PHE A 95 8.35 4.78 -13.46
C PHE A 95 8.00 6.06 -14.21
N THR A 96 8.83 7.09 -14.04
CA THR A 96 8.77 8.28 -14.90
C THR A 96 9.19 7.95 -16.33
N GLU A 97 8.97 8.87 -17.27
CA GLU A 97 9.46 8.73 -18.66
C GLU A 97 10.99 8.53 -18.76
N ARG A 98 11.72 8.95 -17.72
CA ARG A 98 13.18 8.77 -17.60
C ARG A 98 13.59 7.42 -17.00
N GLY A 99 12.62 6.59 -16.60
CA GLY A 99 12.88 5.31 -15.93
C GLY A 99 13.21 5.45 -14.44
N GLU A 100 12.86 6.58 -13.81
CA GLU A 100 13.15 6.82 -12.39
C GLU A 100 11.94 6.44 -11.54
N PHE A 101 12.17 5.81 -10.38
CA PHE A 101 11.12 5.57 -9.38
C PHE A 101 11.10 6.73 -8.39
N ARG A 102 10.13 7.63 -8.53
CA ARG A 102 10.04 8.88 -7.76
C ARG A 102 8.71 9.01 -7.05
N VAL A 103 8.76 9.42 -5.79
CA VAL A 103 7.60 9.60 -4.90
C VAL A 103 7.21 11.07 -4.71
N ASP A 104 7.94 11.97 -5.35
CA ASP A 104 7.65 13.40 -5.37
C ASP A 104 6.66 13.76 -6.49
N ALA A 105 6.41 15.04 -6.69
CA ALA A 105 5.46 15.54 -7.69
C ALA A 105 5.84 15.18 -9.15
N GLU A 106 7.08 14.73 -9.40
CA GLU A 106 7.53 14.26 -10.71
C GLU A 106 7.34 12.74 -10.88
N GLY A 107 6.81 12.04 -9.86
CA GLY A 107 6.46 10.63 -9.93
C GLY A 107 5.40 10.30 -10.98
N SER A 108 5.36 9.04 -11.39
CA SER A 108 4.34 8.58 -12.34
C SER A 108 2.92 8.82 -11.80
N PRO A 109 1.97 9.30 -12.62
CA PRO A 109 0.57 9.40 -12.23
C PRO A 109 -0.01 8.08 -11.70
N THR A 110 0.45 6.93 -12.21
CA THR A 110 0.02 5.60 -11.74
C THR A 110 0.46 5.36 -10.31
N LEU A 111 1.71 5.69 -9.98
CA LEU A 111 2.24 5.57 -8.62
C LEU A 111 1.54 6.52 -7.65
N LEU A 112 1.38 7.79 -8.03
CA LEU A 112 0.78 8.80 -7.15
C LEU A 112 -0.71 8.55 -6.87
N ASN A 113 -1.39 7.76 -7.72
CA ASN A 113 -2.79 7.38 -7.56
C ASN A 113 -3.02 5.96 -7.05
N CYS A 114 -1.97 5.17 -6.81
CA CYS A 114 -2.13 3.82 -6.29
C CYS A 114 -2.51 3.82 -4.80
N LEU A 115 -3.16 2.74 -4.35
CA LEU A 115 -3.61 2.59 -2.97
C LEU A 115 -2.44 2.70 -1.99
N MET A 116 -1.31 2.04 -2.25
CA MET A 116 -0.14 2.06 -1.36
C MET A 116 0.37 3.48 -1.10
N TYR A 117 0.48 4.30 -2.15
CA TYR A 117 0.94 5.69 -2.02
C TYR A 117 -0.02 6.52 -1.16
N LYS A 118 -1.32 6.45 -1.48
CA LYS A 118 -2.36 7.19 -0.74
C LYS A 118 -2.45 6.79 0.73
N LEU A 119 -2.33 5.49 1.04
CA LEU A 119 -2.32 5.00 2.42
C LEU A 119 -1.06 5.46 3.19
N SER A 120 0.11 5.39 2.55
CA SER A 120 1.39 5.71 3.20
C SER A 120 1.55 7.21 3.46
N TYR A 121 1.11 8.05 2.54
CA TYR A 121 1.29 9.51 2.59
C TYR A 121 0.05 10.28 3.01
N TYR A 122 -1.00 9.62 3.51
CA TYR A 122 -2.23 10.28 3.97
C TYR A 122 -1.91 11.34 5.04
N LYS A 123 -2.24 12.60 4.75
CA LYS A 123 -1.94 13.79 5.58
C LYS A 123 -0.47 13.98 5.95
N PHE A 124 0.45 13.28 5.27
CA PHE A 124 1.88 13.41 5.57
C PHE A 124 2.42 14.82 5.24
N GLY A 125 1.89 15.47 4.21
CA GLY A 125 2.25 16.85 3.85
C GLY A 125 1.87 17.92 4.88
N GLU A 126 0.96 17.61 5.81
CA GLU A 126 0.59 18.51 6.91
C GLU A 126 1.53 18.36 8.12
N LEU A 127 2.36 17.31 8.14
CA LEU A 127 3.24 16.99 9.24
C LEU A 127 4.41 17.98 9.31
N LYS A 128 4.42 18.81 10.35
CA LYS A 128 5.58 19.66 10.67
C LYS A 128 6.59 18.86 11.50
N VAL A 129 7.60 18.30 10.85
CA VAL A 129 8.74 17.71 11.56
C VAL A 129 9.53 18.85 12.19
N ARG A 130 9.60 18.87 13.53
CA ARG A 130 10.46 19.81 14.25
C ARG A 130 11.92 19.40 14.01
N PRO A 131 12.86 20.34 13.84
CA PRO A 131 14.29 20.03 13.61
C PRO A 131 14.94 19.20 14.72
N GLU A 132 14.29 19.06 15.87
CA GLU A 132 14.87 18.50 17.10
C GLU A 132 14.36 17.08 17.38
N GLY A 133 14.86 16.12 16.60
CA GLY A 133 15.26 14.76 17.03
C GLY A 133 14.30 13.86 17.82
N SER A 134 13.03 14.20 18.01
CA SER A 134 12.08 13.38 18.77
C SER A 134 11.24 12.53 17.83
N PRO A 135 11.47 11.20 17.74
CA PRO A 135 10.66 10.34 16.88
C PRO A 135 9.25 10.24 17.47
N THR A 136 8.28 10.84 16.77
CA THR A 136 6.87 10.58 17.06
C THR A 136 6.46 9.37 16.20
N LEU A 137 6.35 8.21 16.83
CA LEU A 137 5.80 7.01 16.20
C LEU A 137 4.30 7.23 15.95
N LEU A 138 3.91 7.51 14.71
CA LEU A 138 2.51 7.53 14.31
C LEU A 138 2.14 6.14 13.77
N ILE A 139 1.55 5.29 14.62
CA ILE A 139 0.85 4.09 14.14
C ILE A 139 -0.48 4.60 13.55
N ALA A 140 -0.56 4.71 12.23
CA ALA A 140 -1.78 5.07 11.54
C ALA A 140 -2.75 3.86 11.54
N HIS A 141 -3.84 3.97 12.30
CA HIS A 141 -5.02 3.13 12.14
C HIS A 141 -5.97 3.83 11.16
N LEU A 142 -5.98 3.44 9.89
CA LEU A 142 -6.83 4.05 8.86
C LEU A 142 -7.46 2.97 7.98
N MET A 143 -8.72 2.63 8.26
CA MET A 143 -9.59 1.91 7.31
C MET A 143 -11.07 1.95 7.70
N ARG A 144 -11.59 3.14 8.04
CA ARG A 144 -13.05 3.35 8.05
C ARG A 144 -13.49 4.67 7.42
N ASP A 145 -12.69 5.73 7.59
CA ASP A 145 -13.12 7.07 7.15
C ASP A 145 -12.73 7.37 5.69
N SER A 146 -11.52 7.00 5.24
CA SER A 146 -11.04 7.29 3.88
C SER A 146 -11.87 6.59 2.78
N LEU A 147 -12.41 5.40 3.05
CA LEU A 147 -13.25 4.66 2.09
C LEU A 147 -14.68 5.22 2.02
N ARG A 148 -15.17 5.87 3.09
CA ARG A 148 -16.47 6.56 3.07
C ARG A 148 -16.40 7.88 2.31
N ASP A 149 -15.33 8.64 2.52
CA ASP A 149 -15.17 9.95 1.90
C ASP A 149 -14.95 9.86 0.38
N GLY A 150 -14.20 8.85 -0.10
CA GLY A 150 -14.02 8.61 -1.54
C GLY A 150 -15.29 8.14 -2.27
N TYR A 151 -16.20 7.43 -1.57
CA TYR A 151 -17.47 6.98 -2.15
C TYR A 151 -18.49 8.13 -2.26
N ALA A 152 -18.46 9.08 -1.32
CA ALA A 152 -19.35 10.25 -1.33
C ALA A 152 -19.03 11.24 -2.46
N THR A 153 -17.76 11.36 -2.86
CA THR A 153 -17.34 12.20 -4.00
C THR A 153 -17.63 11.55 -5.34
N ALA A 154 -17.53 10.22 -5.46
CA ALA A 154 -17.78 9.50 -6.72
C ALA A 154 -19.27 9.43 -7.13
N GLN A 155 -20.22 9.66 -6.20
CA GLN A 155 -21.66 9.68 -6.50
C GLN A 155 -22.20 11.06 -6.89
N ASN A 156 -21.38 12.12 -6.83
CA ASN A 156 -21.80 13.52 -7.10
C ASN A 156 -21.22 14.11 -8.40
N THR A 157 -20.75 13.27 -9.32
CA THR A 157 -20.31 13.63 -10.69
C THR A 157 -20.88 12.64 -11.69
#